data_AF-A0A552J2L8-F1
#
_entry.id   AF-A0A552J2L8-F1
#
_cell.length_a   1.000
_cell.length_b   1.000
_cell.length_c   1.000
_cell.angle_alpha   90.00
_cell.angle_beta   90.00
_cell.angle_gamma   90.00
#
_symmetry.space_group_name_H-M   'P 1'
#
loop_
_entity.id
_entity.type
_entity.pdbx_description
1 polymer ?
#
loop_
_entity_poly.entity_id
_entity_poly.type
_entity_poly.pdbx_seq_one_letter_code
_entity_poly.pdbx_strand_id
1 'polypeptide(L)' 'MPKILFKDGSILEVGINWDTFMSLVATTRKLEISFFEYVRDRISQLGNILSLATVIREQSSLNHFACS' A
#
# COMPACT_ATOMS: atom_id res chain seq x y z
N MET A 1 10.50 13.67 -4.26
CA MET A 1 9.75 13.26 -5.48
C MET A 1 10.72 12.57 -6.42
N PRO A 2 10.54 11.27 -6.73
CA PRO A 2 11.38 10.62 -7.72
C PRO A 2 11.19 11.30 -9.08
N LYS A 3 12.29 11.39 -9.81
CA LYS A 3 12.36 11.98 -11.15
C LYS A 3 12.78 10.89 -12.10
N ILE A 4 11.96 10.61 -13.11
CA ILE A 4 12.32 9.65 -14.15
C ILE A 4 13.02 10.44 -15.24
N LEU A 5 14.31 10.16 -15.43
CA LEU A 5 15.10 10.69 -16.54
C LEU A 5 14.98 9.73 -17.72
N PHE A 6 14.37 10.19 -18.80
CA PHE A 6 14.32 9.44 -20.04
C PHE A 6 15.59 9.66 -20.86
N LYS A 7 15.89 8.73 -21.78
CA LYS A 7 17.10 8.79 -22.62
C LYS A 7 17.16 10.02 -23.54
N ASP A 8 16.02 10.65 -23.80
CA ASP A 8 15.90 11.90 -24.56
C ASP A 8 16.14 13.16 -23.70
N GLY A 9 16.46 13.00 -22.41
CA GLY A 9 16.69 14.09 -21.48
C GLY A 9 15.43 14.66 -20.84
N SER A 10 14.24 14.13 -21.18
CA SER A 10 13.01 14.56 -20.53
C SER A 10 12.94 14.04 -19.08
N ILE A 11 12.38 14.87 -18.19
CA ILE A 11 12.19 14.55 -16.77
C ILE A 11 10.70 14.50 -16.49
N LEU A 12 10.20 13.34 -16.08
CA LEU A 12 8.86 13.23 -15.50
C LEU A 12 8.97 13.33 -13.97
N GLU A 13 8.38 14.39 -13.41
CA GLU A 13 8.07 14.43 -12.00
C GLU A 13 6.88 13.51 -11.75
N VAL A 14 7.11 12.42 -11.02
CA VAL A 14 6.03 11.49 -10.71
C VAL A 14 5.15 12.16 -9.64
N GLY A 15 3.96 12.60 -10.03
CA GLY A 15 3.05 13.40 -9.20
C GLY A 15 2.31 12.62 -8.10
N ILE A 16 1.25 13.21 -7.55
CA ILE A 16 0.43 12.76 -6.40
C ILE A 16 0.09 11.25 -6.39
N ASN A 17 -0.08 10.66 -7.58
CA ASN A 17 -0.35 9.23 -7.72
C ASN A 17 0.80 8.37 -7.17
N TRP A 18 2.05 8.80 -7.33
CA TRP A 18 3.22 8.09 -6.80
C TRP A 18 3.23 8.06 -5.27
N ASP A 19 2.94 9.18 -4.62
CA ASP A 19 2.91 9.25 -3.15
C ASP A 19 1.82 8.34 -2.58
N THR A 20 0.69 8.24 -3.28
CA THR A 20 -0.40 7.30 -2.95
C THR A 20 0.08 5.85 -3.08
N PHE A 21 0.74 5.51 -4.18
CA PHE A 21 1.33 4.17 -4.39
C PHE A 21 2.37 3.82 -3.33
N MET A 22 3.27 4.75 -3.00
CA MET A 22 4.29 4.56 -1.98
C MET A 22 3.70 4.42 -0.58
N SER A 23 2.66 5.20 -0.26
CA SER A 23 1.92 5.06 1.00
C SER A 23 1.25 3.70 1.10
N LEU A 24 0.69 3.19 -0.01
CA LEU A 24 0.10 1.86 -0.07
C LEU A 24 1.16 0.78 0.14
N VAL A 25 2.31 0.84 -0.55
CA VAL A 25 3.45 -0.07 -0.34
C VAL A 25 3.92 -0.06 1.12
N ALA A 26 4.05 1.12 1.72
CA ALA A 26 4.46 1.25 3.12
C ALA A 26 3.44 0.61 4.07
N THR A 27 2.15 0.77 3.78
CA THR A 27 1.07 0.21 4.60
C THR A 27 1.01 -1.30 4.51
N THR A 28 1.06 -1.87 3.29
CA THR A 28 1.04 -3.33 3.11
C THR A 28 2.26 -3.98 3.74
N ARG A 29 3.44 -3.34 3.70
CA ARG A 29 4.65 -3.82 4.40
C ARG A 29 4.48 -3.85 5.93
N LYS A 30 3.88 -2.81 6.52
CA LYS A 30 3.61 -2.78 7.98
C LYS A 30 2.64 -3.87 8.43
N LEU A 31 1.72 -4.27 7.56
CA LEU A 31 0.73 -5.30 7.81
C LEU A 31 1.18 -6.70 7.38
N GLU A 32 2.43 -6.83 6.89
CA GLU A 32 2.98 -8.07 6.34
C GLU A 32 2.15 -8.68 5.18
N ILE A 33 1.49 -7.80 4.41
CA ILE A 33 0.71 -8.16 3.23
C ILE A 33 1.54 -7.90 1.97
N SER A 34 1.52 -8.84 1.03
CA SER A 34 2.11 -8.64 -0.29
C SER A 34 1.40 -7.52 -1.06
N PHE A 35 2.14 -6.46 -1.38
CA PHE A 35 1.61 -5.33 -2.16
C PHE A 35 1.01 -5.78 -3.50
N PHE A 36 1.70 -6.67 -4.23
CA PHE A 36 1.27 -7.11 -5.55
C PHE A 36 0.02 -7.98 -5.50
N GLU A 37 -0.10 -8.86 -4.49
CA GLU A 37 -1.29 -9.67 -4.31
C GLU A 37 -2.48 -8.80 -3.92
N TYR A 38 -2.28 -7.82 -3.03
CA TYR A 38 -3.31 -6.86 -2.65
C TYR A 38 -3.83 -6.06 -3.85
N VAL A 39 -2.94 -5.53 -4.68
CA VAL A 39 -3.33 -4.79 -5.89
C VAL A 39 -4.06 -5.70 -6.89
N ARG A 40 -3.55 -6.92 -7.12
CA ARG A 40 -4.20 -7.89 -8.01
C ARG A 40 -5.61 -8.22 -7.54
N ASP A 41 -5.78 -8.48 -6.25
CA ASP A 41 -7.07 -8.77 -5.62
C ASP A 41 -8.07 -7.64 -5.82
N ARG A 42 -7.65 -6.39 -5.63
CA ARG A 42 -8.51 -5.20 -5.80
C ARG A 42 -8.87 -4.91 -7.24
N ILE A 43 -7.93 -5.01 -8.17
CA ILE A 43 -8.19 -4.80 -9.60
C ILE A 43 -9.12 -5.89 -10.13
N SER A 44 -8.90 -7.13 -9.71
CA SER A 44 -9.68 -8.30 -10.14
C SER A 44 -10.97 -8.49 -9.34
N GLN A 45 -11.22 -7.63 -8.34
CA GLN A 45 -12.39 -7.68 -7.44
C GLN A 45 -12.63 -9.05 -6.79
N LEU A 46 -11.55 -9.76 -6.46
CA LEU A 46 -11.64 -11.13 -5.91
C LEU A 46 -12.13 -11.14 -4.47
N GLY A 47 -11.72 -10.14 -3.67
CA GLY A 47 -12.13 -10.02 -2.27
C GLY A 47 -11.49 -11.05 -1.34
N ASN A 48 -10.40 -11.71 -1.77
CA ASN A 48 -9.69 -12.70 -0.97
C ASN A 48 -8.89 -12.04 0.18
N ILE A 49 -8.38 -10.83 -0.06
CA ILE A 49 -7.65 -10.07 0.95
C ILE A 49 -8.57 -9.02 1.56
N LEU A 50 -8.68 -9.01 2.89
CA LEU A 50 -9.45 -8.01 3.64
C LEU A 50 -8.99 -6.58 3.32
N SER A 51 -9.87 -5.60 3.52
CA SER A 51 -9.47 -4.19 3.37
C SER A 51 -8.38 -3.85 4.38
N LEU A 52 -7.39 -3.05 3.98
CA LEU A 52 -6.31 -2.66 4.90
C LEU A 52 -6.86 -1.97 6.14
N ALA A 53 -7.95 -1.21 6.01
CA ALA A 53 -8.65 -0.59 7.14
C ALA A 53 -9.21 -1.63 8.13
N THR A 54 -9.78 -2.73 7.63
CA THR A 54 -10.26 -3.84 8.46
C THR A 54 -9.10 -4.48 9.22
N VAL A 55 -8.00 -4.79 8.53
CA VAL A 55 -6.82 -5.42 9.13
C VAL A 55 -6.20 -4.51 10.21
N ILE A 56 -6.07 -3.20 9.94
CA ILE A 56 -5.58 -2.22 10.91
C ILE A 56 -6.44 -2.21 12.17
N ARG A 57 -7.78 -2.21 12.02
CA ARG A 57 -8.71 -2.22 13.15
C ARG A 57 -8.56 -3.49 13.99
N GLU A 58 -8.48 -4.64 13.34
CA GLU A 58 -8.31 -5.94 14.01
C GLU A 58 -6.99 -6.00 14.78
N GLN A 59 -5.86 -5.67 14.15
CA GLN A 59 -4.55 -5.68 14.81
C GLN A 59 -4.47 -4.66 15.97
N SER A 60 -5.06 -3.48 15.79
CA SER A 60 -5.09 -2.45 16.85
C SER A 60 -5.90 -2.91 18.06
N SER A 61 -7.01 -3.62 17.84
CA SER A 61 -7.80 -4.17 18.94
C SER A 61 -7.02 -5.22 19.73
N LEU A 62 -6.31 -6.13 19.05
CA LEU A 62 -5.48 -7.15 19.70
C LEU A 62 -4.35 -6.53 20.54
N ASN A 63 -3.70 -5.50 20.03
CA ASN A 63 -2.64 -4.79 20.76
C ASN A 63 -3.15 -4.04 21.98
N HIS A 64 -4.41 -3.57 21.98
CA HIS A 64 -5.02 -2.96 23.16
C HIS A 64 -5.23 -3.98 24.28
N PHE A 65 -5.68 -5.19 23.95
CA PHE A 65 -5.93 -6.25 24.93
C PHE A 65 -4.64 -6.90 25.47
N ALA A 66 -3.55 -6.89 24.71
CA ALA A 66 -2.27 -7.47 25.14
C ALA A 66 -1.53 -6.65 26.22
N CYS A 67 -1.97 -5.41 26.48
CA CYS A 67 -1.38 -4.52 27.50
C CYS A 67 -2.35 -4.24 28.67
N SER A 68 -3.46 -4.97 28.77
CA SER A 68 -4.49 -4.82 29.81
C SER A 68 -4.26 -5.75 31.00
#